data_AF-A0A0F9DBT2-F1
#
_entry.id   AF-A0A0F9DBT2-F1
#
_cell.length_a   1.000
_cell.length_b   1.000
_cell.length_c   1.000
_cell.angle_alpha   90.00
_cell.angle_beta   90.00
_cell.angle_gamma   90.00
#
_symmetry.space_group_name_H-M   'P 1'
#
loop_
_entity.id
_entity.type
_entity.pdbx_description
1 polymer ?
#
loop_
_entity_poly.entity_id
_entity_poly.type
_entity_poly.pdbx_seq_one_letter_code
_entity_poly.pdbx_strand_id
1 'polypeptide(L)' 'MTQEIATIVRWKNGNVMVFDQNGDQIPEYQGRWNDVKYSIVRDMPDHVEIEGPKDWNRVFPKTPIIDTRVSK' A
#
# COMPACT_ATOMS: atom_id res chain seq x y z
N MET A 1 0.75 -5.01 20.59
CA MET A 1 -0.39 -4.62 19.73
C MET A 1 0.12 -4.72 18.31
N THR A 2 -0.49 -5.53 17.47
CA THR A 2 -0.04 -5.72 16.08
C THR A 2 -0.75 -4.68 15.22
N GLN A 3 0.00 -3.79 14.54
CA GLN A 3 -0.58 -2.81 13.63
C GLN A 3 -0.95 -3.51 12.33
N GLU A 4 -2.23 -3.45 11.96
CA GLU A 4 -2.78 -4.05 10.75
C GLU A 4 -2.70 -3.06 9.59
N ILE A 5 -2.22 -3.50 8.43
CA ILE A 5 -2.13 -2.67 7.23
C ILE A 5 -3.55 -2.36 6.75
N ALA A 6 -3.88 -1.08 6.59
CA ALA A 6 -5.18 -0.64 6.08
C ALA A 6 -5.06 0.08 4.73
N THR A 7 -4.05 0.94 4.56
CA THR A 7 -3.87 1.73 3.34
C THR A 7 -2.41 1.72 2.87
N ILE A 8 -2.20 1.55 1.57
CA ILE A 8 -0.87 1.62 0.95
C ILE A 8 -0.89 2.71 -0.13
N VAL A 9 0.01 3.69 0.00
CA VAL A 9 0.20 4.78 -0.96
C VAL A 9 1.55 4.62 -1.64
N ARG A 10 1.58 4.59 -2.97
CA ARG A 10 2.84 4.53 -3.75
C ARG A 10 2.93 5.64 -4.78
N TRP A 11 4.09 6.28 -4.83
CA TRP A 11 4.38 7.32 -5.82
C TRP A 11 5.08 6.76 -7.06
N LYS A 12 5.06 7.55 -8.14
CA LYS A 12 5.73 7.23 -9.42
C LYS A 12 7.25 7.02 -9.30
N ASN A 13 7.88 7.62 -8.30
CA ASN A 13 9.31 7.43 -8.01
C ASN A 13 9.62 6.09 -7.34
N GLY A 14 8.60 5.26 -7.07
CA GLY A 14 8.74 3.95 -6.47
C GLY A 14 8.72 3.95 -4.94
N ASN A 15 8.58 5.10 -4.28
CA ASN A 15 8.42 5.15 -2.82
C ASN A 15 7.02 4.73 -2.40
N VAL A 16 6.90 4.26 -1.16
CA VAL A 16 5.69 3.71 -0.55
C VAL A 16 5.57 4.22 0.88
N MET A 17 4.35 4.57 1.27
CA MET A 17 3.93 4.72 2.66
C MET A 17 2.78 3.77 2.94
N VAL A 18 2.73 3.27 4.17
CA VAL A 18 1.69 2.36 4.63
C VAL A 18 1.10 2.92 5.91
N PHE A 19 -0.22 2.82 6.02
CA PHE A 19 -0.99 3.29 7.16
C PHE A 19 -1.78 2.15 7.77
N ASP A 20 -1.97 2.22 9.09
CA ASP A 20 -2.85 1.34 9.82
C ASP A 20 -4.31 1.84 9.78
N GLN A 21 -5.21 1.09 10.43
CA GLN A 21 -6.63 1.42 10.51
C GLN A 21 -6.96 2.74 11.23
N ASN A 22 -6.02 3.27 12.03
CA ASN A 22 -6.18 4.56 12.71
C ASN A 22 -5.69 5.73 11.84
N GLY A 23 -5.13 5.44 10.66
CA GLY A 23 -4.45 6.41 9.81
C GLY A 23 -3.04 6.73 10.28
N ASP A 24 -2.47 5.95 11.21
CA ASP A 24 -1.10 6.10 11.66
C ASP A 24 -0.14 5.43 10.67
N GLN A 25 1.02 6.04 10.45
CA GLN A 25 2.03 5.46 9.57
C GLN A 25 2.67 4.22 10.20
N ILE A 26 2.91 3.19 9.39
CA ILE A 26 3.64 1.97 9.78
C ILE A 26 5.07 2.03 9.20
N PRO A 27 6.09 2.41 9.98
CA PRO A 27 7.45 2.69 9.48
C PRO A 27 8.13 1.50 8.81
N GLU A 28 7.83 0.27 9.25
CA GLU A 28 8.46 -0.98 8.79
C GLU A 28 8.18 -1.27 7.31
N TYR A 29 7.13 -0.68 6.75
CA TYR A 29 6.72 -0.85 5.37
C TYR A 29 6.99 0.38 4.50
N GLN A 30 7.74 1.37 5.00
CA GLN A 30 8.08 2.57 4.23
C GLN A 30 9.38 2.40 3.44
N GLY A 31 9.45 3.08 2.28
CA GLY A 31 10.64 3.12 1.45
C GLY A 31 10.35 2.76 0.00
N ARG A 32 11.34 2.22 -0.71
CA ARG A 32 11.14 1.82 -2.11
C ARG A 32 10.32 0.53 -2.18
N TRP A 33 9.31 0.52 -3.03
CA TRP A 33 8.42 -0.62 -3.28
C TRP A 33 9.17 -1.94 -3.46
N ASN A 34 10.26 -1.94 -4.23
CA ASN A 34 11.01 -3.17 -4.46
C ASN A 34 11.64 -3.78 -3.19
N ASP A 35 11.91 -2.96 -2.18
CA ASP A 35 12.56 -3.36 -0.94
C ASP A 35 11.52 -3.84 0.08
N VAL A 36 10.31 -3.26 0.07
CA VAL A 36 9.26 -3.52 1.08
C VAL A 36 8.09 -4.37 0.59
N LYS A 37 7.91 -4.56 -0.72
CA LYS A 37 6.72 -5.21 -1.31
C LYS A 37 6.42 -6.60 -0.75
N TYR A 38 7.44 -7.39 -0.46
CA TYR A 38 7.24 -8.76 0.00
C TYR A 38 6.75 -8.79 1.45
N SER A 39 7.26 -7.89 2.30
CA SER A 39 6.79 -7.73 3.68
C SER A 39 5.35 -7.24 3.69
N ILE A 40 5.05 -6.22 2.88
CA ILE A 40 3.68 -5.70 2.73
C ILE A 40 2.74 -6.82 2.30
N VAL A 41 3.01 -7.51 1.18
CA VAL A 41 2.13 -8.56 0.65
C VAL A 41 1.94 -9.72 1.65
N ARG A 42 2.97 -10.07 2.42
CA ARG A 42 2.88 -11.13 3.44
C ARG A 42 1.94 -10.74 4.58
N ASP A 43 2.01 -9.50 5.02
CA ASP A 43 1.33 -9.02 6.22
C ASP A 43 0.04 -8.24 5.88
N MET A 44 -0.29 -8.11 4.59
CA MET A 44 -1.49 -7.44 4.08
C MET A 44 -2.73 -8.32 4.29
N PRO A 45 -3.75 -7.84 5.01
CA PRO A 45 -5.03 -8.55 5.09
C PRO A 45 -5.78 -8.52 3.74
N ASP A 46 -6.77 -9.40 3.58
CA ASP A 46 -7.52 -9.53 2.31
C ASP A 46 -8.36 -8.30 1.93
N HIS A 47 -8.50 -7.32 2.85
CA HIS A 47 -9.41 -6.18 2.74
C HIS A 47 -8.70 -4.81 2.75
N VAL A 48 -7.45 -4.74 2.27
CA VAL A 48 -6.67 -3.48 2.22
C VAL A 48 -7.08 -2.58 1.07
N GLU A 49 -7.11 -1.28 1.32
CA GLU A 49 -7.25 -0.27 0.28
C GLU A 49 -5.88 0.09 -0.30
N ILE A 50 -5.81 0.04 -1.63
CA ILE A 50 -4.56 0.27 -2.35
C ILE A 50 -4.73 1.52 -3.21
N GLU A 51 -3.84 2.49 -3.05
CA GLU A 51 -3.79 3.70 -3.88
C GLU A 51 -2.50 3.74 -4.72
N GLY A 52 -2.65 3.71 -6.05
CA GLY A 52 -1.50 3.70 -6.94
C GLY A 52 -1.84 3.65 -8.44
N PRO A 53 -0.82 3.69 -9.31
CA PRO A 53 -1.01 3.67 -10.76
C PRO A 53 -1.67 2.37 -11.28
N LYS A 54 -2.32 2.46 -12.45
CA LYS A 54 -3.22 1.42 -13.00
C LYS A 54 -2.60 0.03 -13.22
N ASP A 55 -1.29 -0.06 -13.28
CA ASP A 55 -0.52 -1.30 -13.46
C ASP A 55 -0.50 -2.22 -12.22
N TRP A 56 -1.05 -1.75 -11.09
CA TRP A 56 -1.18 -2.52 -9.84
C TRP A 56 -2.06 -3.77 -9.92
N ASN A 57 -3.00 -3.85 -10.88
CA ASN A 57 -3.84 -5.04 -11.10
C ASN A 57 -3.04 -6.33 -11.34
N ARG A 58 -1.79 -6.21 -11.82
CA ARG A 58 -0.89 -7.36 -12.02
C ARG A 58 -0.30 -7.89 -10.71
N VAL A 59 -0.14 -7.02 -9.71
CA VAL A 59 0.54 -7.33 -8.44
C VAL A 59 -0.46 -7.70 -7.36
N PHE A 60 -1.65 -7.08 -7.39
CA PHE A 60 -2.74 -7.32 -6.44
C PHE A 60 -4.03 -7.69 -7.18
N PRO A 61 -4.10 -8.91 -7.76
CA PRO A 61 -5.20 -9.29 -8.64
C PRO A 61 -6.56 -9.47 -7.94
N LYS A 62 -6.60 -9.45 -6.59
CA LYS A 62 -7.80 -9.72 -5.80
C LYS A 62 -8.28 -8.55 -4.94
N THR A 63 -7.56 -7.43 -4.94
CA THR A 63 -7.81 -6.32 -4.00
C THR A 63 -8.30 -5.10 -4.78
N PRO A 64 -9.41 -4.45 -4.37
CA PRO A 64 -9.90 -3.25 -5.04
C PRO A 64 -8.87 -2.11 -4.88
N ILE A 65 -8.28 -1.69 -6.01
CA ILE A 65 -7.38 -0.53 -6.06
C ILE A 65 -8.26 0.72 -6.19
N ILE A 66 -8.17 1.62 -5.22
CA ILE A 66 -8.82 2.92 -5.26
C ILE A 66 -7.86 3.87 -5.99
N ASP A 67 -8.17 4.19 -7.26
CA ASP A 67 -7.45 5.20 -8.05
C ASP A 67 -7.91 6.59 -7.61
N THR A 68 -7.39 7.08 -6.48
CA THR A 68 -7.51 8.50 -6.15
C THR A 68 -6.52 9.25 -7.04
N ARG A 69 -7.04 9.77 -8.16
CA ARG A 69 -6.41 10.91 -8.82
C ARG A 69 -6.29 12.01 -7.78
N VAL A 70 -5.10 12.21 -7.21
CA VAL A 70 -4.74 13.48 -6.57
C VAL A 70 -4.75 14.51 -7.69
N SER A 71 -5.94 15.05 -7.96
CA SER A 71 -6.12 16.21 -8.82
C SER A 71 -5.41 17.37 -8.15
N LYS A 72 -4.64 18.10 -8.95
CA LYS A 72 -3.84 19.27 -8.58
C LYS A 72 -4.57 20.25 -7.66
#